data_AF-A0A4W5KFY5-F1
#
_entry.id   AF-A0A4W5KFY5-F1
#
_cell.length_a   1.000
_cell.length_b   1.000
_cell.length_c   1.000
_cell.angle_alpha   90.00
_cell.angle_beta   90.00
_cell.angle_gamma   90.00
#
_symmetry.space_group_name_H-M   'P 1'
#
loop_
_entity.id
_entity.type
_entity.pdbx_description
1 polymer ?
#
loop_
_entity_poly.entity_id
_entity_poly.type
_entity_poly.pdbx_seq_one_letter_code
_entity_poly.pdbx_strand_id
1 'polypeptide(L)'
;MTYYKFSGFSQRLTGSAPATAYSPQGLRSGLPAEPPTMTFATPTKMVSESGAMVEYLGVNKVPYLQRLFQTSDGVPVHLKRGVPDRLLYRTTMALTVGGALYCLVALYIAAQPRKTT
;
A
#
# COMPACT_ATOMS: atom_id res chain seq x y z
N MET A 1 -27.27 -9.58 -41.24
CA MET A 1 -26.64 -8.86 -40.11
C MET A 1 -25.14 -9.15 -40.15
N THR A 2 -24.30 -8.13 -40.32
CA THR A 2 -22.83 -8.25 -40.33
C THR A 2 -22.30 -7.89 -38.95
N TYR A 3 -21.49 -8.74 -38.33
CA TYR A 3 -20.96 -8.53 -36.98
C TYR A 3 -19.50 -8.05 -37.05
N TYR A 4 -19.12 -7.15 -36.14
CA TYR A 4 -17.79 -6.52 -36.11
C TYR A 4 -17.14 -6.65 -34.73
N LYS A 5 -15.82 -6.77 -34.70
CA LYS A 5 -15.01 -6.84 -33.47
C LYS A 5 -13.86 -5.86 -33.56
N PHE A 6 -13.61 -5.14 -32.47
CA PHE A 6 -12.47 -4.23 -32.36
C PHE A 6 -11.17 -5.01 -32.12
N SER A 7 -10.17 -4.80 -32.97
CA SER A 7 -8.83 -5.38 -32.82
C SER A 7 -7.94 -4.39 -32.07
N GLY A 8 -7.52 -4.74 -30.84
CA GLY A 8 -6.62 -3.90 -30.05
C GLY A 8 -5.22 -3.73 -30.65
N PHE A 9 -4.79 -4.69 -31.49
CA PHE A 9 -3.47 -4.67 -32.13
C PHE A 9 -3.41 -3.71 -33.32
N SER A 10 -4.45 -3.68 -34.15
CA SER A 10 -4.51 -2.81 -35.34
C SER A 10 -5.36 -1.55 -35.13
N GLN A 11 -6.02 -1.42 -33.98
CA GLN A 11 -6.98 -0.36 -33.64
C GLN A 11 -8.08 -0.14 -34.69
N ARG A 12 -8.46 -1.18 -35.42
CA ARG A 12 -9.52 -1.13 -36.44
C ARG A 12 -10.61 -2.17 -36.17
N LEU A 13 -11.81 -1.88 -36.63
CA LEU A 13 -12.94 -2.82 -36.62
C LEU A 13 -12.76 -3.84 -37.74
N THR A 14 -12.75 -5.12 -37.41
CA THR A 14 -12.71 -6.22 -38.37
C THR A 14 -14.01 -7.01 -38.34
N GLY A 15 -14.40 -7.61 -39.47
CA GLY A 15 -15.57 -8.49 -39.54
C GLY A 15 -15.37 -9.74 -38.67
N SER A 16 -16.41 -10.14 -37.93
CA SER A 16 -16.36 -11.27 -37.00
C SER A 16 -17.62 -12.13 -37.06
N ALA A 17 -17.53 -13.37 -36.58
CA ALA A 17 -18.70 -14.22 -36.38
C ALA A 17 -19.51 -13.74 -35.16
N PRO A 18 -20.84 -13.98 -35.12
CA PRO A 18 -21.70 -13.49 -34.03
C PRO A 18 -21.22 -13.90 -32.65
N ALA A 19 -20.75 -15.15 -32.50
CA ALA A 19 -20.29 -15.68 -31.22
C ALA A 19 -19.01 -14.98 -30.69
N THR A 20 -18.14 -14.52 -31.59
CA THR A 20 -16.85 -13.92 -31.22
C THR A 20 -16.90 -12.39 -31.09
N ALA A 21 -17.98 -11.76 -31.56
CA ALA A 21 -18.21 -10.32 -31.43
C ALA A 21 -18.60 -9.91 -30.00
N TYR A 22 -19.33 -10.76 -29.28
CA TYR A 22 -19.80 -10.50 -27.90
C TYR A 22 -18.92 -11.10 -26.80
N SER A 23 -17.83 -11.79 -27.17
CA SER A 23 -16.94 -12.44 -26.20
C SER A 23 -15.71 -11.55 -25.93
N PRO A 24 -15.47 -11.10 -24.68
CA PRO A 24 -14.36 -10.21 -24.36
C PRO A 24 -13.02 -10.91 -24.62
N GLN A 25 -12.10 -10.22 -25.30
CA GLN A 25 -10.78 -10.77 -25.55
C GLN A 25 -10.06 -11.01 -24.21
N GLY A 26 -9.75 -12.28 -23.92
CA GLY A 26 -9.04 -12.67 -22.69
C GLY A 26 -9.86 -13.50 -21.70
N LEU A 27 -11.19 -13.61 -21.87
CA LEU A 27 -12.01 -14.49 -21.03
C LEU A 27 -12.47 -15.69 -21.86
N ARG A 28 -11.71 -16.80 -21.81
CA ARG A 28 -12.14 -18.06 -22.43
C ARG A 28 -13.21 -18.70 -21.54
N SER A 29 -14.45 -18.70 -22.01
CA SER A 29 -15.56 -19.47 -21.42
C SER A 29 -15.33 -20.96 -21.68
N GLY A 30 -14.61 -21.62 -20.79
CA GLY A 30 -14.35 -23.04 -20.98
C GLY A 30 -13.46 -23.66 -19.93
N LEU A 31 -13.93 -23.68 -18.68
CA LEU A 31 -13.72 -24.77 -17.72
C LEU A 31 -14.92 -24.75 -16.74
N PRO A 32 -15.51 -25.90 -16.35
CA PRO A 32 -16.39 -25.95 -15.18
C PRO A 32 -15.61 -25.38 -13.99
N ALA A 33 -16.24 -24.47 -13.25
CA ALA A 33 -15.69 -24.00 -11.98
C ALA A 33 -15.74 -25.16 -10.98
N GLU A 34 -14.71 -26.00 -10.99
CA GLU A 34 -14.41 -26.81 -9.82
C GLU A 34 -14.07 -25.82 -8.69
N PRO A 35 -14.82 -25.81 -7.58
CA PRO A 35 -14.53 -24.91 -6.48
C PRO A 35 -13.08 -25.16 -6.04
N PRO A 36 -12.26 -24.12 -5.82
CA PRO A 36 -10.88 -24.32 -5.40
C PRO A 36 -10.88 -25.15 -4.12
N THR A 37 -10.35 -26.37 -4.20
CA THR A 37 -10.09 -27.19 -3.03
C THR A 37 -9.24 -26.36 -2.07
N MET A 38 -9.74 -26.21 -0.84
CA MET A 38 -9.12 -25.43 0.23
C MET A 38 -7.76 -26.06 0.60
N THR A 39 -6.71 -25.71 -0.14
CA THR A 39 -5.35 -26.26 -0.02
C THR A 39 -4.57 -25.52 1.06
N PHE A 40 -4.99 -25.65 2.31
CA PHE A 40 -4.24 -25.08 3.45
C PHE A 40 -2.98 -25.87 3.82
N ALA A 41 -2.63 -26.94 3.10
CA ALA A 41 -1.58 -27.87 3.55
C ALA A 41 -0.81 -28.61 2.45
N THR A 42 -0.42 -27.94 1.35
CA THR A 42 0.55 -28.55 0.41
C THR A 42 1.77 -27.65 0.23
N PRO A 43 2.98 -28.07 0.64
CA PRO A 43 4.19 -27.31 0.38
C PRO A 43 4.54 -27.46 -1.10
N THR A 44 4.30 -26.41 -1.89
CA THR A 44 4.81 -26.32 -3.26
C THR A 44 6.34 -26.33 -3.19
N LYS A 45 6.94 -27.42 -3.65
CA LYS A 45 8.39 -27.56 -3.79
C LYS A 45 8.89 -26.47 -4.76
N MET A 46 9.51 -25.41 -4.23
CA MET A 46 10.07 -24.34 -5.06
C MET A 46 11.38 -24.81 -5.70
N VAL A 47 11.40 -24.67 -7.02
CA VAL A 47 12.56 -24.87 -7.89
C VAL A 47 13.68 -23.92 -7.47
N SER A 48 14.87 -24.49 -7.41
CA SER A 48 16.11 -23.97 -6.85
C SER A 48 16.75 -22.91 -7.74
N GLU A 49 16.14 -21.72 -7.86
CA GLU A 49 16.80 -20.50 -8.37
C GLU A 49 16.38 -19.22 -7.62
N SER A 50 15.69 -19.36 -6.48
CA SER A 50 15.24 -18.23 -5.64
C SER A 50 16.21 -17.84 -4.52
N GLY A 51 17.30 -18.61 -4.32
CA GLY A 51 18.19 -18.47 -3.16
C GLY A 51 18.90 -17.12 -3.07
N ALA A 52 19.41 -16.59 -4.19
CA ALA A 52 20.22 -15.38 -4.19
C ALA A 52 19.41 -14.07 -4.06
N MET A 53 18.13 -14.06 -4.48
CA MET A 53 17.26 -12.89 -4.38
C MET A 53 16.60 -12.75 -3.00
N VAL A 54 16.33 -13.88 -2.34
CA VAL A 54 15.71 -13.93 -1.00
C VAL A 54 16.69 -13.44 0.10
N GLU A 55 18.00 -13.62 -0.09
CA GLU A 55 19.01 -13.12 0.86
C GLU A 55 19.13 -11.58 0.81
N TYR A 56 18.96 -10.97 -0.37
CA TYR A 56 19.05 -9.51 -0.55
C TYR A 56 17.83 -8.75 0.01
N LEU A 57 16.64 -9.35 -0.03
CA LEU A 57 15.39 -8.72 0.43
C LEU A 57 15.04 -8.98 1.90
N GLY A 58 15.83 -9.80 2.59
CA GLY A 58 15.63 -10.15 3.99
C GLY A 58 14.37 -10.99 4.24
N VAL A 59 14.31 -11.60 5.44
CA VAL A 59 13.16 -12.43 5.85
C VAL A 59 11.89 -11.57 5.94
N ASN A 60 10.79 -12.09 5.39
CA ASN A 60 9.48 -11.42 5.44
C ASN A 60 9.03 -11.17 6.89
N LYS A 61 8.93 -9.89 7.28
CA LYS A 61 8.49 -9.47 8.62
C LYS A 61 7.00 -9.11 8.70
N VAL A 62 6.27 -9.13 7.59
CA VAL A 62 4.85 -8.74 7.54
C VAL A 62 3.98 -9.55 8.51
N PRO A 63 4.08 -10.88 8.61
CA PRO A 63 3.26 -11.65 9.56
C PRO A 63 3.50 -11.25 11.02
N TYR A 64 4.74 -10.91 11.37
CA TYR A 64 5.10 -10.43 12.70
C TYR A 64 4.49 -9.06 12.99
N LEU A 65 4.59 -8.12 12.05
CA LEU A 65 4.01 -6.78 12.18
C LEU A 65 2.48 -6.84 12.25
N GLN A 66 1.84 -7.68 11.43
CA GLN A 66 0.39 -7.89 11.49
C GLN A 66 -0.05 -8.35 12.87
N ARG A 67 0.63 -9.35 13.45
CA ARG A 67 0.36 -9.78 14.83
C ARG A 67 0.53 -8.63 15.82
N LEU A 68 1.65 -7.90 15.76
CA LEU A 68 1.92 -6.79 16.67
C LEU A 68 0.84 -5.69 16.63
N PHE A 69 0.41 -5.28 15.44
CA PHE A 69 -0.58 -4.20 15.30
C PHE A 69 -2.03 -4.67 15.53
N GLN A 70 -2.32 -5.96 15.36
CA GLN A 70 -3.65 -6.54 15.56
C GLN A 70 -3.90 -7.03 17.00
N THR A 71 -2.87 -7.11 17.86
CA THR A 71 -3.05 -7.50 19.28
C THR A 71 -4.05 -6.57 19.98
N SER A 72 -4.99 -7.14 20.73
CA SER A 72 -6.06 -6.41 21.42
C SER A 72 -5.63 -5.84 22.79
N ASP A 73 -4.61 -4.98 22.79
CA ASP A 73 -4.05 -4.40 24.04
C ASP A 73 -4.69 -3.05 24.44
N GLY A 74 -5.64 -2.54 23.65
CA GLY A 74 -6.23 -1.21 23.85
C GLY A 74 -5.29 -0.03 23.56
N VAL A 75 -4.03 -0.28 23.19
CA VAL A 75 -3.06 0.77 22.82
C VAL A 75 -3.43 1.39 21.46
N PRO A 76 -3.49 2.73 21.34
CA PRO A 76 -3.82 3.38 20.08
C PRO A 76 -2.72 3.18 19.03
N VAL A 77 -3.11 3.18 17.75
CA VAL A 77 -2.22 2.83 16.62
C VAL A 77 -0.93 3.66 16.56
N HIS A 78 -0.97 4.94 16.94
CA HIS A 78 0.18 5.86 16.92
C HIS A 78 1.18 5.65 18.07
N LEU A 79 0.89 4.74 19.01
CA LEU A 79 1.80 4.32 20.09
C LEU A 79 2.03 2.80 20.09
N LYS A 80 1.53 2.09 19.07
CA LYS A 80 1.44 0.63 19.06
C LYS A 80 2.78 -0.07 18.98
N ARG A 81 3.81 0.60 18.46
CA ARG A 81 5.20 0.11 18.43
C ARG A 81 5.94 0.35 19.74
N GLY A 82 5.30 1.01 20.72
CA GLY A 82 5.80 1.18 22.08
C GLY A 82 6.76 2.36 22.26
N VAL A 83 7.96 2.08 22.78
CA VAL A 83 8.97 3.10 23.15
C VAL A 83 9.34 4.06 22.02
N PRO A 84 9.65 3.62 20.78
CA PRO A 84 10.05 4.55 19.72
C PRO A 84 8.94 5.54 19.38
N ASP A 85 7.69 5.09 19.31
CA ASP A 85 6.54 5.94 19.01
C ASP A 85 6.32 6.98 20.11
N ARG A 86 6.44 6.56 21.39
CA ARG A 86 6.25 7.45 22.53
C ARG A 86 7.36 8.49 22.64
N LEU A 87 8.61 8.12 22.35
CA LEU A 87 9.73 9.06 22.33
C LEU A 87 9.51 10.09 21.23
N LEU A 88 9.20 9.63 20.02
CA LEU A 88 8.96 10.49 18.86
C LEU A 88 7.83 11.48 19.15
N TYR A 89 6.70 11.00 19.68
CA TYR A 89 5.58 11.86 20.07
C TYR A 89 5.99 12.95 21.05
N ARG A 90 6.71 12.59 22.13
CA ARG A 90 7.13 13.56 23.15
C ARG A 90 8.08 14.61 22.59
N THR A 91 9.03 14.20 21.74
CA THR A 91 9.98 15.14 21.11
C THR A 91 9.28 16.08 20.14
N THR A 92 8.36 15.57 19.32
CA THR A 92 7.60 16.40 18.38
C THR A 92 6.72 17.39 19.14
N MET A 93 6.03 16.94 20.18
CA MET A 93 5.18 17.82 20.99
C MET A 93 6.00 18.93 21.69
N ALA A 94 7.15 18.57 22.26
CA ALA A 94 8.06 19.53 22.88
C ALA A 94 8.55 20.57 21.86
N LEU A 95 8.95 20.13 20.66
CA LEU A 95 9.38 21.01 19.59
C LEU A 95 8.25 21.94 19.12
N THR A 96 7.02 21.43 18.96
CA THR A 96 5.88 22.24 18.51
C THR A 96 5.47 23.28 19.55
N VAL A 97 5.45 22.91 20.83
CA VAL A 97 5.12 23.85 21.91
C VAL A 97 6.23 24.89 22.06
N GLY A 98 7.49 24.47 22.03
CA GLY A 98 8.64 25.38 22.04
C GLY A 98 8.64 26.33 20.85
N GLY A 99 8.37 25.82 19.64
CA GLY A 99 8.25 26.61 18.42
C GLY A 99 7.12 27.63 18.49
N ALA A 100 5.95 27.25 18.99
CA ALA A 100 4.83 28.17 19.17
C ALA A 100 5.16 29.30 20.15
N LEU A 101 5.78 28.99 21.29
CA LEU A 101 6.24 29.99 22.25
C LEU A 101 7.29 30.93 21.65
N TYR A 102 8.24 30.37 20.90
CA TYR A 102 9.25 31.16 20.19
C TYR A 102 8.60 32.11 19.19
N CYS A 103 7.65 31.63 18.39
CA CYS A 103 6.89 32.47 17.46
C CYS A 103 6.17 33.62 18.19
N LEU A 104 5.53 33.36 19.34
CA LEU A 104 4.88 34.42 20.11
C LEU A 104 5.87 35.47 20.63
N VAL A 105 7.05 35.06 21.11
CA VAL A 105 8.10 35.99 21.55
C VAL A 105 8.63 36.81 20.37
N ALA A 106 8.89 36.16 19.23
CA ALA A 106 9.34 36.83 18.02
C ALA A 106 8.30 37.84 17.51
N LEU A 107 7.01 37.46 17.51
CA LEU A 107 5.92 38.36 17.14
C LEU A 107 5.79 39.53 18.12
N TYR A 108 5.94 39.29 19.43
CA TYR A 108 5.91 40.36 20.44
C TYR A 108 7.02 41.38 20.20
N ILE A 109 8.25 40.92 19.95
CA ILE A 109 9.40 41.80 19.65
C ILE A 109 9.16 42.56 18.34
N ALA A 110 8.65 41.87 17.31
CA ALA A 110 8.37 42.47 16.01
C ALA A 110 7.23 43.51 16.07
N ALA A 111 6.28 43.34 16.98
CA ALA A 111 5.16 44.26 17.18
C ALA A 111 5.56 45.56 17.89
N GLN A 112 6.72 45.60 18.55
CA GLN A 112 7.20 46.82 19.20
C GLN A 112 7.76 47.80 18.16
N PRO A 113 7.43 49.10 18.24
CA PRO A 113 7.97 50.10 17.32
C PRO A 113 9.49 50.21 17.50
N ARG A 114 10.24 50.01 16.41
CA ARG A 114 11.69 50.16 16.39
C ARG A 114 12.02 51.61 16.08
N LYS A 115 12.89 52.23 16.89
CA LYS A 115 13.35 53.60 16.63
C LYS A 115 14.20 53.60 15.35
N THR A 116 13.78 54.37 14.36
CA THR A 116 14.58 54.68 13.16
C THR A 116 15.37 55.95 13.45
N THR A 117 16.67 55.80 13.74
CA THR A 117 17.66 56.89 13.64
C THR A 117 18.31 56.86 12.28
#